data_AF-A0A844TFA8-F1
#
_entry.id   AF-A0A844TFA8-F1
#
_cell.length_a   1.000
_cell.length_b   1.000
_cell.length_c   1.000
_cell.angle_alpha   90.00
_cell.angle_beta   90.00
_cell.angle_gamma   90.00
#
_symmetry.space_group_name_H-M   'P 1'
#
loop_
_entity.id
_entity.type
_entity.pdbx_description
1 polymer ?
#
loop_
_entity_poly.entity_id
_entity_poly.type
_entity_poly.pdbx_seq_one_letter_code
_entity_poly.pdbx_strand_id
1 'polypeptide(L)'
;MSGSKELLPSQQDPTDLPANQVQFALVISRMLETVKGDAEARRQMVYDLARYKLQEQFTYADARNIDQMKRALEVAIEEVEKFSRDEAPLERLPSQQLTSKETGSLLASGDAPVLRSGIGTSRSKLPAISGPLLPVIKRTAAILLAAGAVILIVSQRDNIAALRRQMSSQPPEIALVAPKPETTITVAKPEMMTPAAPAPARVLPTDYGIYALIDDKSLAELNATGVMAPDMRIAISPEFRKPERPHLPNGRVKFIVFRRDAANSITERVEVRVVAKIAREFSTDAAGKRLSGSDDVGVIRNFAYPFRVSPIPGKAEMYELHTGDSGLELPPGQYVLSLGTQAYYFQVDGEITDPRQCLERVVAGNGTFYAPCKKARTY
;
A
#
# COMPACT_ATOMS: atom_id res chain seq x y z
N MET A 1 27.71 -52.93 -4.58
CA MET A 1 26.36 -52.78 -4.00
C MET A 1 26.51 -52.06 -2.66
N SER A 2 26.45 -50.73 -2.67
CA SER A 2 26.41 -49.91 -1.45
C SER A 2 25.07 -49.18 -1.43
N GLY A 3 24.22 -49.54 -0.48
CA GLY A 3 22.91 -48.93 -0.28
C GLY A 3 23.03 -47.64 0.53
N SER A 4 22.73 -46.51 -0.11
CA SER A 4 22.42 -45.26 0.57
C SER A 4 21.06 -45.40 1.24
N LYS A 5 21.02 -45.27 2.57
CA LYS A 5 19.76 -45.11 3.31
C LYS A 5 19.37 -43.63 3.29
N GLU A 6 18.29 -43.35 2.56
CA GLU A 6 17.55 -42.09 2.61
C GLU A 6 16.97 -41.86 4.01
N LEU A 7 17.25 -40.67 4.56
CA LEU A 7 16.62 -40.15 5.77
C LEU A 7 15.25 -39.58 5.40
N LEU A 8 14.20 -40.34 5.69
CA LEU A 8 12.81 -39.85 5.68
C LEU A 8 12.58 -38.88 6.85
N PRO A 9 11.75 -37.83 6.69
CA PRO A 9 11.40 -36.92 7.78
C PRO A 9 10.51 -37.64 8.80
N SER A 10 10.96 -37.68 10.05
CA SER A 10 10.25 -38.29 11.18
C SER A 10 8.86 -37.68 11.35
N GLN A 11 7.85 -38.56 11.43
CA GLN A 11 6.51 -38.20 11.90
C GLN A 11 6.63 -37.64 13.32
N GLN A 12 6.18 -36.39 13.52
CA GLN A 12 6.11 -35.76 14.84
C GLN A 12 4.90 -36.32 15.61
N ASP A 13 5.14 -36.88 16.80
CA ASP A 13 4.12 -37.41 17.68
C ASP A 13 3.23 -36.27 18.23
N PRO A 14 1.90 -36.46 18.33
CA PRO A 14 0.97 -35.42 18.79
C PRO A 14 1.17 -35.00 20.26
N THR A 15 1.97 -35.74 21.03
CA THR A 15 2.40 -35.39 22.40
C THR A 15 3.56 -34.38 22.45
N ASP A 16 4.28 -34.17 21.35
CA ASP A 16 5.39 -33.19 21.28
C ASP A 16 4.91 -31.75 21.04
N LEU A 17 3.67 -31.57 20.59
CA LEU A 17 3.08 -30.26 20.33
C LEU A 17 3.08 -29.31 21.54
N PRO A 18 2.62 -29.71 22.75
CA PRO A 18 2.68 -28.84 23.92
C PRO A 18 4.12 -28.57 24.39
N ALA A 19 5.01 -29.57 24.32
CA ALA A 19 6.43 -29.39 24.66
C ALA A 19 7.11 -28.38 23.71
N ASN A 20 6.83 -28.48 22.42
CA ASN A 20 7.31 -27.54 21.42
C ASN A 20 6.74 -26.13 21.63
N GLN A 21 5.46 -26.00 21.96
CA GLN A 21 4.85 -24.69 22.28
C GLN A 21 5.54 -23.99 23.46
N VAL A 22 5.80 -24.73 24.55
CA VAL A 22 6.52 -24.20 25.71
C VAL A 22 7.94 -23.80 25.32
N GLN A 23 8.64 -24.62 24.55
CA GLN A 23 9.98 -24.31 24.07
C GLN A 23 10.01 -23.06 23.18
N PHE A 24 9.05 -22.92 22.26
CA PHE A 24 8.92 -21.72 21.44
C PHE A 24 8.61 -20.48 22.28
N ALA A 25 7.72 -20.58 23.27
CA ALA A 25 7.40 -19.48 24.17
C ALA A 25 8.63 -19.02 24.96
N LEU A 26 9.44 -19.95 25.46
CA LEU A 26 10.70 -19.64 26.16
C LEU A 26 11.72 -18.97 25.23
N VAL A 27 11.88 -19.46 24.00
CA VAL A 27 12.78 -18.86 23.01
C VAL A 27 12.32 -17.45 22.66
N ILE A 28 11.02 -17.25 22.37
CA ILE A 28 10.46 -15.93 22.05
C ILE A 28 10.61 -14.98 23.24
N SER A 29 10.29 -15.43 24.46
CA SER A 29 10.46 -14.61 25.66
C SER A 29 11.92 -14.16 25.84
N ARG A 30 12.89 -15.06 25.61
CA ARG A 30 14.31 -14.73 25.69
C ARG A 30 14.71 -13.72 24.60
N MET A 31 14.25 -13.90 23.36
CA MET A 31 14.50 -12.95 22.28
C MET A 31 13.93 -11.56 22.59
N LEU A 32 12.72 -11.49 23.16
CA LEU A 32 12.09 -10.23 23.56
C LEU A 32 12.88 -9.51 24.65
N GLU A 33 13.37 -10.23 25.66
CA GLU A 33 14.22 -9.64 26.70
C GLU A 33 15.58 -9.17 26.14
N THR A 34 16.20 -9.92 25.22
CA THR A 34 17.42 -9.49 24.53
C THR A 34 17.21 -8.18 23.76
N VAL A 35 16.14 -8.09 22.97
CA VAL A 35 15.80 -6.91 22.14
C VAL A 35 15.41 -5.70 22.99
N LYS A 36 14.86 -5.93 24.18
CA LYS A 36 14.57 -4.89 25.16
C LYS A 36 15.84 -4.32 25.77
N GLY A 37 16.80 -5.18 26.14
CA GLY A 37 18.03 -4.80 26.82
C GLY A 37 19.16 -4.31 25.91
N ASP A 38 19.18 -4.69 24.64
CA ASP A 38 20.25 -4.36 23.69
C ASP A 38 19.71 -3.60 22.46
N ALA A 39 20.24 -2.39 22.26
CA ALA A 39 19.87 -1.54 21.13
C ALA A 39 20.35 -2.10 19.78
N GLU A 40 21.49 -2.80 19.75
CA GLU A 40 22.00 -3.44 18.54
C GLU A 40 21.12 -4.62 18.13
N ALA A 41 20.81 -5.52 19.07
CA ALA A 41 19.87 -6.61 18.84
C ALA A 41 18.49 -6.11 18.35
N ARG A 42 18.02 -4.97 18.86
CA ARG A 42 16.76 -4.36 18.40
C ARG A 42 16.83 -3.88 16.96
N ARG A 43 17.89 -3.15 16.58
CA ARG A 43 18.07 -2.68 15.19
C ARG A 43 18.18 -3.85 14.23
N GLN A 44 18.95 -4.87 14.59
CA GLN A 44 19.09 -6.08 13.78
C GLN A 44 17.74 -6.78 13.55
N MET A 45 16.92 -6.95 14.59
CA MET A 45 15.60 -7.57 14.46
C MET A 45 14.66 -6.76 13.56
N VAL A 46 14.73 -5.42 13.61
CA VAL A 46 13.94 -4.54 12.72
C VAL A 46 14.39 -4.71 11.27
N TYR A 47 15.70 -4.81 11.00
CA TYR A 47 16.22 -5.05 9.65
C TYR A 47 15.80 -6.41 9.10
N ASP A 48 15.85 -7.45 9.93
CA ASP A 48 15.43 -8.79 9.52
C ASP A 48 13.92 -8.85 9.23
N LEU A 49 13.11 -8.14 10.03
CA LEU A 49 11.68 -7.98 9.74
C LEU A 49 11.45 -7.21 8.44
N ALA A 50 12.21 -6.15 8.16
CA ALA A 50 12.08 -5.38 6.93
C ALA A 50 12.39 -6.24 5.69
N ARG A 51 13.46 -7.06 5.74
CA ARG A 51 13.79 -8.02 4.69
C ARG A 51 12.67 -9.04 4.46
N TYR A 52 12.14 -9.61 5.54
CA TYR A 52 11.03 -10.55 5.46
C TYR A 52 9.78 -9.93 4.86
N LYS A 53 9.41 -8.71 5.28
CA LYS A 53 8.24 -7.99 4.76
C LYS A 53 8.39 -7.62 3.30
N LEU A 54 9.59 -7.25 2.86
CA LEU A 54 9.88 -7.00 1.46
C LEU A 54 9.71 -8.27 0.62
N GLN A 55 10.09 -9.44 1.13
CA GLN A 55 9.86 -10.69 0.43
C GLN A 55 8.36 -11.05 0.37
N GLU A 56 7.63 -10.86 1.46
CA GLU A 56 6.18 -11.15 1.54
C GLU A 56 5.37 -10.30 0.56
N GLN A 57 5.63 -8.99 0.50
CA GLN A 57 4.84 -8.04 -0.31
C GLN A 57 5.06 -8.17 -1.81
N PHE A 58 6.24 -8.62 -2.24
CA PHE A 58 6.61 -8.64 -3.66
C PHE A 58 6.51 -10.02 -4.32
N THR A 59 5.91 -11.01 -3.65
CA THR A 59 5.65 -12.35 -4.21
C THR A 59 4.89 -12.38 -5.55
N TYR A 60 4.25 -11.26 -5.95
CA TYR A 60 3.50 -11.12 -7.21
C TYR A 60 4.00 -9.97 -8.11
N ALA A 61 5.01 -9.21 -7.70
CA ALA A 61 5.59 -8.15 -8.52
C ALA A 61 6.79 -8.69 -9.30
N ASP A 62 6.98 -8.17 -10.53
CA ASP A 62 8.08 -8.50 -11.44
C ASP A 62 9.39 -8.84 -10.71
N ALA A 63 9.94 -10.04 -10.94
CA ALA A 63 11.16 -10.52 -10.28
C ALA A 63 12.35 -9.54 -10.42
N ARG A 64 12.40 -8.77 -11.50
CA ARG A 64 13.40 -7.73 -11.75
C ARG A 64 13.31 -6.54 -10.77
N ASN A 65 12.11 -6.24 -10.30
CA ASN A 65 11.86 -5.14 -9.35
C ASN A 65 12.22 -5.54 -7.91
N ILE A 66 12.13 -6.83 -7.59
CA ILE A 66 12.46 -7.39 -6.27
C ILE A 66 13.94 -7.20 -5.95
N ASP A 67 14.84 -7.54 -6.88
CA ASP A 67 16.27 -7.43 -6.64
C ASP A 67 16.74 -5.98 -6.53
N GLN A 68 16.13 -5.08 -7.31
CA GLN A 68 16.39 -3.64 -7.18
C GLN A 68 15.95 -3.12 -5.81
N MET A 69 14.76 -3.50 -5.35
CA MET A 69 14.23 -3.05 -4.06
C MET A 69 15.00 -3.66 -2.89
N LYS A 70 15.42 -4.93 -2.98
CA LYS A 70 16.31 -5.57 -2.00
C LYS A 70 17.64 -4.81 -1.89
N ARG A 71 18.27 -4.47 -3.01
CA ARG A 71 19.52 -3.68 -3.01
C ARG A 71 19.31 -2.30 -2.39
N ALA A 72 18.21 -1.63 -2.71
CA ALA A 72 17.88 -0.33 -2.12
C ALA A 72 17.68 -0.42 -0.59
N LEU A 73 17.03 -1.50 -0.11
CA LEU A 73 16.85 -1.74 1.32
C LEU A 73 18.20 -1.94 2.04
N GLU A 74 19.11 -2.75 1.47
CA GLU A 74 20.43 -2.96 2.09
C GLU A 74 21.26 -1.68 2.17
N VAL A 75 21.24 -0.84 1.12
CA VAL A 75 21.91 0.47 1.14
C VAL A 75 21.31 1.38 2.22
N ALA A 76 19.99 1.42 2.34
CA ALA A 76 19.34 2.20 3.39
C ALA A 76 19.68 1.71 4.80
N ILE A 77 19.77 0.39 5.01
CA ILE A 77 20.20 -0.20 6.28
C ILE A 77 21.64 0.22 6.60
N GLU A 78 22.55 0.17 5.61
CA GLU A 78 23.94 0.60 5.77
C GLU A 78 24.04 2.10 6.14
N GLU A 79 23.27 2.96 5.49
CA GLU A 79 23.22 4.39 5.79
C GLU A 79 22.70 4.68 7.21
N VAL A 80 21.64 3.98 7.63
CA VAL A 80 21.09 4.09 8.99
C VAL A 80 22.10 3.63 10.03
N GLU A 81 22.82 2.52 9.79
CA GLU A 81 23.87 2.06 10.70
C GLU A 81 25.06 3.02 10.76
N LYS A 82 25.42 3.64 9.65
CA LYS A 82 26.44 4.69 9.63
C LYS A 82 26.01 5.90 10.47
N PHE A 83 24.78 6.37 10.29
CA PHE A 83 24.23 7.47 11.08
C PHE A 83 24.14 7.12 12.58
N SER A 84 23.73 5.90 12.92
CA SER A 84 23.66 5.42 14.30
C SER A 84 25.03 5.30 14.98
N ARG A 85 26.11 5.12 14.22
CA ARG A 85 27.49 5.09 14.74
C ARG A 85 28.07 6.49 14.91
N ASP A 86 27.71 7.41 14.02
CA ASP A 86 28.22 8.80 14.04
C ASP A 86 27.60 9.65 15.17
N GLU A 87 26.42 9.31 15.70
CA GLU A 87 25.80 10.01 16.86
C GLU A 87 26.31 9.55 18.24
N ALA A 88 27.24 8.59 18.32
CA ALA A 88 27.87 8.17 19.57
C ALA A 88 29.26 8.83 19.70
N PRO A 89 29.39 10.14 20.04
CA PRO A 89 28.90 10.70 21.30
C PRO A 89 28.57 12.23 21.27
N LEU A 90 27.29 12.60 21.31
CA LEU A 90 26.88 13.92 21.82
C LEU A 90 25.81 13.74 22.90
N GLU A 91 26.28 13.91 24.14
CA GLU A 91 25.55 14.17 25.38
C GLU A 91 24.25 13.42 25.66
N ARG A 92 24.38 12.49 26.61
CA ARG A 92 23.35 12.23 27.61
C ARG A 92 22.85 13.57 28.18
N LEU A 93 21.65 14.00 27.80
CA LEU A 93 20.94 15.02 28.57
C LEU A 93 20.64 14.45 29.97
N PRO A 94 20.97 15.19 31.05
CA PRO A 94 20.89 14.66 32.40
C PRO A 94 19.44 14.50 32.83
N SER A 95 19.11 13.29 33.28
CA SER A 95 17.94 13.06 34.13
C SER A 95 18.27 13.59 35.53
N GLN A 96 17.73 14.75 35.91
CA GLN A 96 17.67 15.16 37.32
C GLN A 96 16.21 15.27 37.75
N GLN A 97 15.77 14.24 38.46
CA GLN A 97 14.62 14.26 39.32
C GLN A 97 15.09 14.55 40.76
N LEU A 98 14.32 15.42 41.43
CA LEU A 98 14.03 15.48 42.87
C LEU A 98 14.84 16.39 43.81
N THR A 99 14.05 16.98 44.72
CA THR A 99 14.34 17.58 46.04
C THR A 99 14.84 19.03 46.03
N SER A 100 14.03 20.00 46.46
CA SER A 100 13.55 20.35 47.81
C SER A 100 14.59 21.11 48.63
N LYS A 101 14.28 22.39 48.85
CA LYS A 101 14.62 23.28 49.99
C LYS A 101 16.03 23.15 50.59
N GLU A 102 16.79 24.23 50.48
CA GLU A 102 17.24 25.00 51.65
C GLU A 102 17.95 26.29 51.24
N THR A 103 17.35 27.43 51.53
CA THR A 103 18.12 28.62 51.90
C THR A 103 17.26 29.48 52.80
N GLY A 104 17.65 29.57 54.07
CA GLY A 104 16.98 30.38 55.07
C GLY A 104 17.43 31.84 55.06
N SER A 105 16.55 32.65 55.67
CA SER A 105 16.78 33.92 56.36
C SER A 105 16.46 35.20 55.57
N LEU A 106 15.32 35.82 55.89
CA LEU A 106 15.25 36.95 56.82
C LEU A 106 13.77 37.34 57.12
N LEU A 107 13.55 37.79 58.35
CA LEU A 107 12.29 38.07 59.03
C LEU A 107 11.72 39.47 58.70
N ALA A 108 10.39 39.60 58.60
CA ALA A 108 9.51 40.70 59.07
C ALA A 108 8.15 40.59 58.34
N SER A 109 7.07 40.13 58.98
CA SER A 109 6.11 40.86 59.84
C SER A 109 5.11 41.75 59.07
N GLY A 110 3.81 41.46 59.22
CA GLY A 110 2.73 42.46 59.14
C GLY A 110 1.65 42.29 58.05
N ASP A 111 0.49 41.76 58.48
CA ASP A 111 -0.89 42.16 58.16
C ASP A 111 -1.47 42.20 56.72
N ALA A 112 -2.58 41.47 56.55
CA ALA A 112 -3.65 41.70 55.57
C ALA A 112 -4.57 42.85 56.09
N PRO A 113 -5.39 43.59 55.30
CA PRO A 113 -6.35 43.01 54.33
C PRO A 113 -6.80 43.87 53.09
N VAL A 114 -7.39 43.17 52.09
CA VAL A 114 -8.62 43.52 51.33
C VAL A 114 -8.67 44.71 50.31
N LEU A 115 -9.30 44.39 49.16
CA LEU A 115 -10.09 45.18 48.17
C LEU A 115 -9.47 45.74 46.85
N ARG A 116 -10.26 45.45 45.79
CA ARG A 116 -10.60 46.23 44.57
C ARG A 116 -9.76 46.15 43.29
N SER A 117 -10.34 45.42 42.33
CA SER A 117 -10.80 45.88 40.99
C SER A 117 -10.25 47.21 40.47
N GLY A 118 -9.56 47.15 39.32
CA GLY A 118 -9.24 48.31 38.49
C GLY A 118 -8.96 47.89 37.05
N ILE A 119 -9.93 48.16 36.17
CA ILE A 119 -9.76 48.16 34.71
C ILE A 119 -8.72 49.21 34.35
N GLY A 120 -7.74 48.83 33.54
CA GLY A 120 -6.71 49.74 33.03
C GLY A 120 -6.18 49.25 31.70
N THR A 121 -6.78 49.73 30.60
CA THR A 121 -6.19 49.71 29.27
C THR A 121 -4.86 50.46 29.29
N SER A 122 -3.75 49.79 28.97
CA SER A 122 -2.52 50.48 28.61
C SER A 122 -1.80 49.77 27.47
N ARG A 123 -1.67 50.53 26.39
CA ARG A 123 -0.99 50.22 25.14
C ARG A 123 0.50 50.48 25.36
N SER A 124 1.33 49.45 25.37
CA SER A 124 2.78 49.65 25.25
C SER A 124 3.51 48.46 24.62
N LYS A 125 4.11 48.76 23.47
CA LYS A 125 5.43 48.32 22.98
C LYS A 125 5.74 46.82 23.01
N LEU A 126 5.80 46.24 21.80
CA LEU A 126 6.62 45.08 21.51
C LEU A 126 8.09 45.36 21.88
N PRO A 127 8.76 44.47 22.64
CA PRO A 127 10.20 44.37 22.60
C PRO A 127 10.62 43.33 21.56
N ALA A 128 11.42 43.77 20.59
CA ALA A 128 12.19 42.91 19.73
C ALA A 128 13.23 42.16 20.58
N ILE A 129 13.14 40.83 20.61
CA ILE A 129 14.19 39.96 21.15
C ILE A 129 14.91 39.34 19.96
N SER A 130 16.05 39.96 19.62
CA SER A 130 17.08 39.41 18.76
C SER A 130 17.78 38.25 19.48
N GLY A 131 17.69 37.04 18.90
CA GLY A 131 18.41 35.84 19.35
C GLY A 131 19.03 35.09 18.16
N PRO A 132 20.13 34.33 18.36
CA PRO A 132 21.06 33.92 17.32
C PRO A 132 20.62 32.61 16.65
N LEU A 133 19.60 32.66 15.78
CA LEU A 133 19.12 31.47 15.04
C LEU A 133 19.15 31.62 13.52
N LEU A 134 19.73 32.71 13.02
CA LEU A 134 19.78 33.02 11.58
C LEU A 134 20.88 32.31 10.75
N PRO A 135 22.00 31.79 11.30
CA PRO A 135 23.01 31.14 10.44
C PRO A 135 22.70 29.66 10.14
N VAL A 136 21.89 28.97 10.95
CA VAL A 136 21.57 27.54 10.77
C VAL A 136 20.49 27.32 9.70
N ILE A 137 19.50 28.21 9.64
CA ILE A 137 18.42 28.17 8.62
C ILE A 137 18.97 28.51 7.22
N LYS A 138 19.97 29.40 7.13
CA LYS A 138 20.62 29.72 5.85
C LYS A 138 21.46 28.55 5.30
N ARG A 139 22.11 27.76 6.16
CA ARG A 139 22.94 26.61 5.75
C ARG A 139 22.09 25.41 5.30
N THR A 140 20.98 25.14 5.97
CA THR A 140 20.03 24.08 5.57
C THR A 140 19.31 24.40 4.26
N ALA A 141 18.94 25.65 4.03
CA ALA A 141 18.36 26.09 2.74
C ALA A 141 19.36 25.96 1.58
N ALA A 142 20.65 26.28 1.79
CA ALA A 142 21.67 26.15 0.75
C ALA A 142 21.96 24.69 0.36
N ILE A 143 21.97 23.77 1.33
CA ILE A 143 22.16 22.34 1.07
C ILE A 143 20.96 21.75 0.31
N LEU A 144 19.73 22.12 0.67
CA LEU A 144 18.53 21.68 -0.05
C LEU A 144 18.47 22.24 -1.49
N LEU A 145 18.91 23.49 -1.71
CA LEU A 145 19.02 24.05 -3.06
C LEU A 145 20.09 23.36 -3.90
N ALA A 146 21.24 23.02 -3.31
CA ALA A 146 22.29 22.29 -4.02
C ALA A 146 21.83 20.86 -4.38
N ALA A 147 21.19 20.14 -3.44
CA ALA A 147 20.66 18.81 -3.69
C ALA A 147 19.53 18.84 -4.74
N GLY A 148 18.62 19.81 -4.66
CA GLY A 148 17.57 20.02 -5.66
C GLY A 148 18.12 20.34 -7.05
N ALA A 149 19.18 21.15 -7.16
CA ALA A 149 19.84 21.46 -8.42
C ALA A 149 20.53 20.23 -9.03
N VAL A 150 21.19 19.39 -8.23
CA VAL A 150 21.81 18.14 -8.71
C VAL A 150 20.74 17.16 -9.22
N ILE A 151 19.62 17.00 -8.51
CA ILE A 151 18.50 16.15 -8.94
C ILE A 151 17.88 16.67 -10.25
N LEU A 152 17.71 17.99 -10.40
CA LEU A 152 17.22 18.61 -11.63
C LEU A 152 18.18 18.38 -12.80
N ILE A 153 19.50 18.56 -12.61
CA ILE A 153 20.50 18.37 -13.66
C ILE A 153 20.57 16.90 -14.11
N VAL A 154 20.47 15.94 -13.18
CA VAL A 154 20.46 14.50 -13.52
C VAL A 154 19.17 14.13 -14.27
N SER A 155 18.01 14.57 -13.80
CA SER A 155 16.73 14.27 -14.49
C SER A 155 16.61 14.90 -15.89
N GLN A 156 17.22 16.08 -16.11
CA GLN A 156 17.26 16.70 -17.44
C GLN A 156 18.16 15.95 -18.42
N ARG A 157 19.22 15.30 -17.96
CA ARG A 157 20.11 14.50 -18.84
C ARG A 157 19.40 13.28 -19.42
N ASP A 158 18.55 12.62 -18.63
CA ASP A 158 17.79 11.46 -19.08
C ASP A 158 16.69 11.85 -20.10
N ASN A 159 16.04 13.00 -19.89
CA ASN A 159 15.05 13.53 -20.83
C ASN A 159 15.66 14.04 -22.16
N ILE A 160 16.85 14.65 -22.13
CA ILE A 160 17.55 15.09 -23.37
C ILE A 160 18.07 13.89 -24.15
N ALA A 161 18.53 12.83 -23.48
CA ALA A 161 18.95 11.59 -24.13
C ALA A 161 17.78 10.86 -24.80
N ALA A 162 16.59 10.88 -24.18
CA ALA A 162 15.36 10.34 -24.76
C ALA A 162 14.89 11.13 -26.00
N LEU A 163 14.91 12.47 -25.93
CA LEU A 163 14.51 13.35 -27.03
C LEU A 163 15.46 13.25 -28.24
N ARG A 164 16.77 13.08 -28.00
CA ARG A 164 17.77 12.90 -29.08
C ARG A 164 17.62 11.57 -29.82
N ARG A 165 17.21 10.51 -29.13
CA ARG A 165 16.88 9.21 -29.78
C ARG A 165 15.61 9.31 -30.64
N GLN A 166 14.65 10.13 -30.23
CA GLN A 166 13.42 10.41 -30.99
C GLN A 166 13.67 11.29 -32.21
N MET A 167 14.58 12.26 -32.13
CA MET A 167 14.94 13.11 -33.28
C MET A 167 15.89 12.42 -34.27
N SER A 168 16.68 11.43 -33.85
CA SER A 168 17.62 10.72 -34.73
C SER A 168 16.99 9.56 -35.53
N SER A 169 15.69 9.30 -35.37
CA SER A 169 14.97 8.21 -36.05
C SER A 169 14.07 8.67 -37.21
N GLN A 170 14.14 9.95 -37.61
CA GLN A 170 13.52 10.43 -38.85
C GLN A 170 14.56 10.50 -39.99
N PRO A 171 14.41 9.73 -41.09
CA PRO A 171 15.18 9.95 -42.31
C PRO A 171 14.67 11.21 -43.04
N PRO A 172 15.54 12.07 -43.60
CA PRO A 172 15.10 13.22 -44.39
C PRO A 172 14.86 12.79 -45.84
N GLU A 173 13.60 12.73 -46.27
CA GLU A 173 13.25 12.65 -47.68
C GLU A 173 13.11 14.07 -48.26
N ILE A 174 14.19 14.56 -48.85
CA ILE A 174 14.21 15.79 -49.65
C ILE A 174 13.84 15.37 -51.07
N ALA A 175 12.57 15.56 -51.46
CA ALA A 175 12.16 15.51 -52.85
C ALA A 175 12.23 16.93 -53.46
N LEU A 176 13.18 17.09 -54.37
CA LEU A 176 13.42 18.26 -55.21
C LEU A 176 12.19 18.56 -56.07
N VAL A 177 11.63 19.76 -55.95
CA VAL A 177 10.61 20.29 -56.88
C VAL A 177 11.33 20.90 -58.09
N ALA A 178 11.02 20.40 -59.29
CA ALA A 178 11.21 21.12 -60.56
C ALA A 178 9.92 21.02 -61.41
N PRO A 179 9.55 22.04 -62.21
CA PRO A 179 8.16 22.22 -62.68
C PRO A 179 7.88 21.88 -64.17
N LYS A 180 6.63 21.42 -64.40
CA LYS A 180 5.73 21.43 -65.62
C LYS A 180 6.18 20.70 -66.92
N PRO A 181 5.27 20.30 -67.85
CA PRO A 181 3.81 20.54 -67.91
C PRO A 181 2.86 19.35 -68.22
N GLU A 182 1.57 19.57 -67.88
CA GLU A 182 0.31 19.09 -68.47
C GLU A 182 0.29 17.76 -69.25
N THR A 183 -0.51 16.76 -68.81
CA THR A 183 -1.67 16.22 -69.58
C THR A 183 -2.52 15.26 -68.70
N THR A 184 -3.85 15.42 -68.79
CA THR A 184 -4.94 14.46 -68.48
C THR A 184 -5.08 13.85 -67.07
N ILE A 185 -6.14 14.31 -66.38
CA ILE A 185 -6.75 13.67 -65.23
C ILE A 185 -7.46 12.39 -65.71
N THR A 186 -7.00 11.22 -65.26
CA THR A 186 -7.78 9.98 -65.27
C THR A 186 -8.21 9.71 -63.83
N VAL A 187 -9.49 9.87 -63.54
CA VAL A 187 -10.10 9.59 -62.24
C VAL A 187 -9.99 8.09 -61.96
N ALA A 188 -9.05 7.69 -61.09
CA ALA A 188 -9.05 6.37 -60.49
C ALA A 188 -10.01 6.37 -59.29
N LYS A 189 -11.06 5.59 -59.43
CA LYS A 189 -12.06 5.19 -58.42
C LYS A 189 -11.41 4.91 -57.06
N PRO A 190 -11.95 5.43 -55.92
CA PRO A 190 -11.47 5.05 -54.61
C PRO A 190 -11.74 3.56 -54.40
N GLU A 191 -10.67 2.79 -54.29
CA GLU A 191 -10.72 1.41 -53.82
C GLU A 191 -11.16 1.46 -52.36
N MET A 192 -12.36 0.93 -52.11
CA MET A 192 -12.97 0.88 -50.80
C MET A 192 -12.03 0.13 -49.86
N MET A 193 -11.50 0.83 -48.85
CA MET A 193 -10.99 0.18 -47.64
C MET A 193 -12.09 -0.73 -47.10
N THR A 194 -11.85 -2.02 -47.17
CA THR A 194 -12.66 -3.04 -46.51
C THR A 194 -12.78 -2.65 -45.03
N PRO A 195 -13.99 -2.46 -44.48
CA PRO A 195 -14.14 -2.24 -43.05
C PRO A 195 -13.51 -3.43 -42.33
N ALA A 196 -12.56 -3.14 -41.43
CA ALA A 196 -12.05 -4.14 -40.51
C ALA A 196 -13.25 -4.83 -39.86
N ALA A 197 -13.25 -6.17 -39.86
CA ALA A 197 -14.32 -6.96 -39.30
C ALA A 197 -14.69 -6.41 -37.90
N PRO A 198 -15.98 -6.13 -37.62
CA PRO A 198 -16.37 -5.61 -36.33
C PRO A 198 -15.91 -6.60 -35.26
N ALA A 199 -15.19 -6.09 -34.25
CA ALA A 199 -14.86 -6.86 -33.07
C ALA A 199 -16.15 -7.53 -32.55
N PRO A 200 -16.08 -8.79 -32.08
CA PRO A 200 -17.26 -9.51 -31.62
C PRO A 200 -18.03 -8.62 -30.63
N ALA A 201 -19.33 -8.45 -30.87
CA ALA A 201 -20.18 -7.59 -30.07
C ALA A 201 -20.28 -8.14 -28.64
N ARG A 202 -19.38 -7.69 -27.77
CA ARG A 202 -19.41 -7.96 -26.34
C ARG A 202 -20.65 -7.31 -25.74
N VAL A 203 -21.30 -8.00 -24.80
CA VAL A 203 -22.47 -7.46 -24.09
C VAL A 203 -22.03 -6.29 -23.22
N LEU A 204 -22.73 -5.16 -23.36
CA LEU A 204 -22.51 -3.95 -22.56
C LEU A 204 -23.75 -3.69 -21.70
N PRO A 205 -23.57 -3.15 -20.48
CA PRO A 205 -24.69 -2.76 -19.63
C PRO A 205 -25.52 -1.64 -20.27
N THR A 206 -26.83 -1.66 -20.01
CA THR A 206 -27.77 -0.60 -20.42
C THR A 206 -28.00 0.45 -19.34
N ASP A 207 -27.78 0.10 -18.08
CA ASP A 207 -28.05 0.93 -16.91
C ASP A 207 -26.77 1.28 -16.17
N TYR A 208 -26.71 2.47 -15.58
CA TYR A 208 -25.55 2.91 -14.82
C TYR A 208 -25.26 1.97 -13.66
N GLY A 209 -23.99 1.61 -13.50
CA GLY A 209 -23.57 0.65 -12.49
C GLY A 209 -22.14 0.16 -12.74
N ILE A 210 -21.69 -0.71 -11.84
CA ILE A 210 -20.40 -1.38 -11.93
C ILE A 210 -20.67 -2.86 -12.15
N TYR A 211 -20.12 -3.44 -13.20
CA TYR A 211 -20.43 -4.81 -13.60
C TYR A 211 -19.16 -5.62 -13.73
N ALA A 212 -19.19 -6.88 -13.29
CA ALA A 212 -18.21 -7.88 -13.66
C ALA A 212 -18.68 -8.63 -14.90
N LEU A 213 -17.73 -8.88 -15.80
CA LEU A 213 -17.93 -9.71 -16.97
C LEU A 213 -17.64 -11.16 -16.58
N ILE A 214 -18.68 -12.01 -16.58
CA ILE A 214 -18.55 -13.44 -16.27
C ILE A 214 -17.99 -14.19 -17.48
N ASP A 215 -18.53 -13.86 -18.66
CA ASP A 215 -18.09 -14.28 -19.98
C ASP A 215 -18.38 -13.15 -20.98
N ASP A 216 -18.03 -13.30 -22.26
CA ASP A 216 -18.27 -12.23 -23.24
C ASP A 216 -19.77 -11.92 -23.51
N LYS A 217 -20.69 -12.63 -22.85
CA LYS A 217 -22.14 -12.56 -23.07
C LYS A 217 -22.97 -12.23 -21.82
N SER A 218 -22.38 -12.26 -20.62
CA SER A 218 -23.10 -12.12 -19.36
C SER A 218 -22.35 -11.21 -18.39
N LEU A 219 -23.15 -10.38 -17.72
CA LEU A 219 -22.70 -9.36 -16.78
C LEU A 219 -23.37 -9.59 -15.43
N ALA A 220 -22.61 -9.35 -14.35
CA ALA A 220 -23.13 -9.34 -12.99
C ALA A 220 -22.84 -8.00 -12.33
N GLU A 221 -23.87 -7.34 -11.81
CA GLU A 221 -23.71 -6.07 -11.11
C GLU A 221 -23.03 -6.25 -9.75
N LEU A 222 -22.09 -5.36 -9.42
CA LEU A 222 -21.40 -5.34 -8.14
C LEU A 222 -22.08 -4.39 -7.16
N ASN A 223 -22.18 -4.86 -5.92
CA ASN A 223 -22.75 -4.07 -4.83
C ASN A 223 -21.66 -3.34 -4.05
N ALA A 224 -21.92 -2.07 -3.74
CA ALA A 224 -21.05 -1.29 -2.86
C ALA A 224 -21.08 -1.85 -1.43
N THR A 225 -19.92 -1.87 -0.76
CA THR A 225 -19.80 -2.39 0.62
C THR A 225 -20.19 -1.37 1.70
N GLY A 226 -20.36 -0.11 1.32
CA GLY A 226 -20.56 1.00 2.27
C GLY A 226 -19.31 1.42 3.04
N VAL A 227 -18.17 0.74 2.84
CA VAL A 227 -16.87 1.10 3.41
C VAL A 227 -15.86 1.40 2.30
N MET A 228 -14.92 2.30 2.58
CA MET A 228 -13.84 2.61 1.65
C MET A 228 -12.68 1.62 1.83
N ALA A 229 -12.00 1.30 0.73
CA ALA A 229 -10.70 0.63 0.81
C ALA A 229 -9.72 1.48 1.66
N PRO A 230 -8.98 0.88 2.60
CA PRO A 230 -8.07 1.63 3.46
C PRO A 230 -6.92 2.23 2.62
N ASP A 231 -6.34 3.34 3.06
CA ASP A 231 -5.08 3.81 2.47
C ASP A 231 -4.01 2.71 2.52
N MET A 232 -3.06 2.69 1.59
CA MET A 232 -2.05 1.62 1.50
C MET A 232 -1.21 1.49 2.79
N ARG A 233 -1.11 2.55 3.59
CA ARG A 233 -0.41 2.57 4.89
C ARG A 233 -1.23 1.91 6.02
N ILE A 234 -2.53 1.76 5.84
CA ILE A 234 -3.44 1.16 6.81
C ILE A 234 -3.66 -0.29 6.41
N ALA A 235 -3.20 -1.22 7.24
CA ALA A 235 -3.19 -2.64 6.89
C ALA A 235 -4.58 -3.26 6.74
N ILE A 236 -5.58 -2.76 7.48
CA ILE A 236 -6.90 -3.39 7.63
C ILE A 236 -7.96 -2.30 7.78
N SER A 237 -9.09 -2.44 7.08
CA SER A 237 -10.25 -1.56 7.23
C SER A 237 -11.07 -1.86 8.49
N PRO A 238 -12.03 -1.00 8.85
CA PRO A 238 -13.14 -1.41 9.69
C PRO A 238 -13.88 -2.62 9.10
N GLU A 239 -14.56 -3.36 9.97
CA GLU A 239 -15.43 -4.46 9.57
C GLU A 239 -16.62 -3.97 8.75
N PHE A 240 -17.02 -4.76 7.76
CA PHE A 240 -18.20 -4.50 6.95
C PHE A 240 -18.99 -5.77 6.71
N ARG A 241 -20.30 -5.62 6.48
CA ARG A 241 -21.17 -6.73 6.08
C ARG A 241 -21.00 -6.99 4.59
N LYS A 242 -20.63 -8.22 4.25
CA LYS A 242 -20.41 -8.64 2.87
C LYS A 242 -21.74 -8.74 2.12
N PRO A 243 -21.86 -8.13 0.94
CA PRO A 243 -22.95 -8.44 0.02
C PRO A 243 -22.92 -9.92 -0.39
N GLU A 244 -24.08 -10.54 -0.60
CA GLU A 244 -24.18 -11.94 -1.02
C GLU A 244 -23.77 -12.15 -2.50
N ARG A 245 -23.84 -11.09 -3.32
CA ARG A 245 -23.58 -11.16 -4.77
C ARG A 245 -22.68 -10.00 -5.22
N PRO A 246 -21.91 -10.18 -6.31
CA PRO A 246 -21.90 -11.32 -7.24
C PRO A 246 -20.82 -12.38 -6.97
N HIS A 247 -21.12 -13.61 -7.40
CA HIS A 247 -20.20 -14.75 -7.48
C HIS A 247 -19.67 -14.89 -8.91
N LEU A 248 -18.35 -14.98 -9.05
CA LEU A 248 -17.65 -15.09 -10.32
C LEU A 248 -17.04 -16.49 -10.43
N PRO A 249 -17.26 -17.20 -11.55
CA PRO A 249 -16.85 -18.61 -11.67
C PRO A 249 -15.33 -18.79 -11.86
N ASN A 250 -14.60 -17.73 -12.17
CA ASN A 250 -13.15 -17.79 -12.41
C ASN A 250 -12.44 -16.51 -11.95
N GLY A 251 -11.12 -16.60 -11.77
CA GLY A 251 -10.29 -15.50 -11.31
C GLY A 251 -9.85 -14.51 -12.39
N ARG A 252 -10.21 -14.74 -13.67
CA ARG A 252 -9.87 -13.84 -14.79
C ARG A 252 -10.94 -12.77 -14.94
N VAL A 253 -10.97 -11.90 -13.94
CA VAL A 253 -12.01 -10.88 -13.81
C VAL A 253 -11.75 -9.70 -14.75
N LYS A 254 -12.83 -9.24 -15.38
CA LYS A 254 -12.90 -7.96 -16.10
C LYS A 254 -14.12 -7.22 -15.60
N PHE A 255 -14.05 -5.90 -15.52
CA PHE A 255 -15.16 -5.08 -15.07
C PHE A 255 -15.51 -4.03 -16.10
N ILE A 256 -16.79 -3.68 -16.18
CA ILE A 256 -17.28 -2.54 -16.94
C ILE A 256 -17.83 -1.54 -15.93
N VAL A 257 -17.28 -0.33 -16.00
CA VAL A 257 -17.79 0.80 -15.22
C VAL A 257 -18.63 1.65 -16.15
N PHE A 258 -19.92 1.76 -15.85
CA PHE A 258 -20.82 2.65 -16.56
C PHE A 258 -21.34 3.72 -15.60
N ARG A 259 -20.83 4.94 -15.73
CA ARG A 259 -21.17 6.06 -14.85
C ARG A 259 -21.28 7.36 -15.64
N ARG A 260 -22.23 8.20 -15.26
CA ARG A 260 -22.45 9.50 -15.88
C ARG A 260 -21.24 10.45 -15.79
N ASP A 261 -20.50 10.39 -14.69
CA ASP A 261 -19.32 11.21 -14.47
C ASP A 261 -18.06 10.72 -15.20
N ALA A 262 -18.07 9.47 -15.70
CA ALA A 262 -16.95 8.89 -16.43
C ALA A 262 -16.60 9.64 -17.73
N ALA A 263 -17.58 10.33 -18.34
CA ALA A 263 -17.35 11.13 -19.55
C ALA A 263 -16.39 12.32 -19.32
N ASN A 264 -16.28 12.80 -18.08
CA ASN A 264 -15.46 13.96 -17.73
C ASN A 264 -14.28 13.61 -16.82
N SER A 265 -14.36 12.51 -16.07
CA SER A 265 -13.31 12.07 -15.15
C SER A 265 -13.27 10.55 -15.08
N ILE A 266 -12.16 9.98 -15.52
CA ILE A 266 -11.89 8.54 -15.41
C ILE A 266 -10.93 8.32 -14.25
N THR A 267 -11.25 7.38 -13.36
CA THR A 267 -10.37 7.00 -12.26
C THR A 267 -9.18 6.22 -12.81
N GLU A 268 -7.99 6.82 -12.85
CA GLU A 268 -6.80 6.16 -13.42
C GLU A 268 -6.23 5.05 -12.54
N ARG A 269 -6.37 5.19 -11.21
CA ARG A 269 -5.84 4.23 -10.24
C ARG A 269 -6.96 3.35 -9.71
N VAL A 270 -7.05 2.16 -10.29
CA VAL A 270 -8.04 1.14 -9.90
C VAL A 270 -7.30 -0.08 -9.35
N GLU A 271 -7.75 -0.55 -8.19
CA GLU A 271 -7.12 -1.65 -7.48
C GLU A 271 -8.19 -2.63 -7.02
N VAL A 272 -7.94 -3.93 -7.19
CA VAL A 272 -8.71 -4.99 -6.52
C VAL A 272 -8.00 -5.35 -5.23
N ARG A 273 -8.72 -5.31 -4.11
CA ARG A 273 -8.17 -5.61 -2.79
C ARG A 273 -8.72 -6.89 -2.20
N VAL A 274 -7.88 -7.54 -1.40
CA VAL A 274 -8.22 -8.78 -0.71
C VAL A 274 -9.14 -8.48 0.46
N VAL A 275 -10.25 -9.23 0.55
CA VAL A 275 -11.10 -9.25 1.75
C VAL A 275 -10.71 -10.46 2.57
N ALA A 276 -10.52 -10.26 3.87
CA ALA A 276 -10.22 -11.33 4.80
C ALA A 276 -11.36 -11.55 5.79
N LYS A 277 -11.58 -12.82 6.13
CA LYS A 277 -12.48 -13.25 7.19
C LYS A 277 -11.72 -13.32 8.51
N ILE A 278 -12.37 -12.89 9.59
CA ILE A 278 -11.86 -13.11 10.95
C ILE A 278 -12.30 -14.50 11.40
N ALA A 279 -11.37 -15.45 11.36
CA ALA A 279 -11.64 -16.86 11.64
C ALA A 279 -11.69 -17.15 13.14
N ARG A 280 -10.88 -16.44 13.94
CA ARG A 280 -10.77 -16.64 15.39
C ARG A 280 -10.52 -15.33 16.10
N GLU A 281 -11.05 -15.21 17.31
CA GLU A 281 -10.71 -14.14 18.24
C GLU A 281 -10.08 -14.70 19.51
N PHE A 282 -8.99 -14.07 19.95
CA PHE A 282 -8.32 -14.26 21.22
C PHE A 282 -8.48 -12.99 22.08
N SER A 283 -9.32 -13.05 23.09
CA SER A 283 -9.54 -12.01 24.09
C SER A 283 -9.62 -12.63 25.48
N THR A 284 -9.68 -11.80 26.53
CA THR A 284 -9.87 -12.27 27.91
C THR A 284 -11.13 -13.12 28.07
N ASP A 285 -12.15 -12.85 27.24
CA ASP A 285 -13.45 -13.55 27.28
C ASP A 285 -13.60 -14.62 26.16
N ALA A 286 -12.79 -14.53 25.10
CA ALA A 286 -12.79 -15.47 23.97
C ALA A 286 -11.39 -16.07 23.76
N ALA A 287 -11.14 -17.26 24.30
CA ALA A 287 -9.86 -17.96 24.10
C ALA A 287 -9.79 -18.69 22.73
N GLY A 288 -9.73 -17.94 21.62
CA GLY A 288 -9.60 -18.51 20.28
C GLY A 288 -10.91 -19.08 19.71
N LYS A 289 -12.05 -18.67 20.28
CA LYS A 289 -13.38 -19.13 19.83
C LYS A 289 -13.64 -18.64 18.41
N ARG A 290 -14.35 -19.46 17.62
CA ARG A 290 -14.93 -19.01 16.35
C ARG A 290 -15.99 -17.96 16.67
N LEU A 291 -15.93 -16.83 15.99
CA LEU A 291 -16.93 -15.78 16.12
C LEU A 291 -18.21 -16.26 15.41
N SER A 292 -19.29 -16.39 16.18
CA SER A 292 -20.60 -16.74 15.60
C SER A 292 -21.10 -15.54 14.77
N GLY A 293 -21.46 -15.77 13.50
CA GLY A 293 -21.86 -14.71 12.58
C GLY A 293 -20.73 -13.95 11.87
N SER A 294 -19.45 -14.35 12.04
CA SER A 294 -18.34 -13.74 11.28
C SER A 294 -18.26 -14.16 9.81
N ASP A 295 -19.11 -15.09 9.38
CA ASP A 295 -19.17 -15.55 8.01
C ASP A 295 -19.67 -14.45 7.06
N ASP A 296 -20.50 -13.53 7.56
CA ASP A 296 -21.05 -12.39 6.80
C ASP A 296 -20.22 -11.12 6.94
N VAL A 297 -19.22 -11.12 7.83
CA VAL A 297 -18.41 -9.94 8.14
C VAL A 297 -17.01 -10.10 7.56
N GLY A 298 -16.54 -9.08 6.84
CA GLY A 298 -15.22 -9.04 6.24
C GLY A 298 -14.43 -7.80 6.65
N VAL A 299 -13.12 -7.86 6.47
CA VAL A 299 -12.24 -6.69 6.52
C VAL A 299 -11.43 -6.60 5.22
N ILE A 300 -11.24 -5.39 4.71
CA ILE A 300 -10.42 -5.13 3.52
C ILE A 300 -8.96 -5.03 3.96
N ARG A 301 -8.09 -5.81 3.31
CA ARG A 301 -6.65 -5.80 3.53
C ARG A 301 -5.96 -4.79 2.61
N ASN A 302 -4.74 -4.41 2.95
CA ASN A 302 -3.90 -3.55 2.11
C ASN A 302 -3.22 -4.27 0.93
N PHE A 303 -3.52 -5.55 0.70
CA PHE A 303 -3.06 -6.27 -0.49
C PHE A 303 -3.89 -5.85 -1.69
N ALA A 304 -3.22 -5.38 -2.75
CA ALA A 304 -3.86 -4.83 -3.93
C ALA A 304 -3.30 -5.47 -5.21
N TYR A 305 -4.20 -5.77 -6.14
CA TYR A 305 -3.92 -6.14 -7.52
C TYR A 305 -4.23 -4.92 -8.41
N PRO A 306 -3.25 -4.38 -9.14
CA PRO A 306 -3.47 -3.19 -9.96
C PRO A 306 -4.27 -3.55 -11.22
N PHE A 307 -5.27 -2.73 -11.52
CA PHE A 307 -6.08 -2.83 -12.74
C PHE A 307 -5.79 -1.64 -13.65
N ARG A 308 -5.86 -1.90 -14.97
CA ARG A 308 -5.72 -0.91 -16.03
C ARG A 308 -7.09 -0.54 -16.56
N VAL A 309 -7.20 0.71 -16.98
CA VAL A 309 -8.42 1.28 -17.54
C VAL A 309 -8.28 1.39 -19.05
N SER A 310 -9.27 0.87 -19.77
CA SER A 310 -9.41 1.03 -21.21
C SER A 310 -10.75 1.69 -21.54
N PRO A 311 -10.77 2.82 -22.27
CA PRO A 311 -12.03 3.42 -22.70
C PRO A 311 -12.76 2.50 -23.69
N ILE A 312 -14.09 2.48 -23.65
CA ILE A 312 -14.90 1.73 -24.62
C ILE A 312 -15.20 2.65 -25.82
N PRO A 313 -14.78 2.28 -27.05
CA PRO A 313 -14.99 3.13 -28.22
C PRO A 313 -16.48 3.47 -28.44
N GLY A 314 -16.75 4.75 -28.70
CA GLY A 314 -18.12 5.23 -28.94
C GLY A 314 -19.01 5.33 -27.69
N LYS A 315 -18.48 5.05 -26.49
CA LYS A 315 -19.22 5.12 -25.21
C LYS A 315 -18.42 5.94 -24.18
N ALA A 316 -18.57 7.26 -24.21
CA ALA A 316 -17.80 8.17 -23.34
C ALA A 316 -18.01 7.93 -21.84
N GLU A 317 -19.18 7.41 -21.44
CA GLU A 317 -19.53 7.13 -20.04
C GLU A 317 -19.14 5.71 -19.58
N MET A 318 -18.50 4.92 -20.45
CA MET A 318 -18.14 3.54 -20.17
C MET A 318 -16.65 3.28 -20.36
N TYR A 319 -16.07 2.55 -19.42
CA TYR A 319 -14.71 2.04 -19.53
C TYR A 319 -14.59 0.63 -18.96
N GLU A 320 -13.65 -0.12 -19.50
CA GLU A 320 -13.30 -1.47 -19.08
C GLU A 320 -12.11 -1.45 -18.14
N LEU A 321 -12.19 -2.28 -17.12
CA LEU A 321 -11.11 -2.57 -16.19
C LEU A 321 -10.62 -3.98 -16.43
N HIS A 322 -9.33 -4.11 -16.67
CA HIS A 322 -8.68 -5.39 -16.92
C HIS A 322 -7.36 -5.45 -16.17
N THR A 323 -6.88 -6.68 -15.95
CA THR A 323 -5.56 -6.89 -15.35
C THR A 323 -4.48 -6.32 -16.28
N GLY A 324 -3.48 -5.65 -15.72
CA GLY A 324 -2.35 -5.16 -16.52
C GLY A 324 -1.46 -6.27 -17.07
N ASP A 325 -1.51 -7.43 -16.42
CA ASP A 325 -0.87 -8.68 -16.84
C ASP A 325 -1.97 -9.64 -17.32
N SER A 326 -1.87 -10.11 -18.56
CA SER A 326 -2.83 -11.03 -19.17
C SER A 326 -2.81 -12.43 -18.54
N GLY A 327 -1.78 -12.76 -17.76
CA GLY A 327 -1.66 -14.01 -17.01
C GLY A 327 -2.17 -13.95 -15.57
N LEU A 328 -2.55 -12.77 -15.06
CA LEU A 328 -2.99 -12.62 -13.68
C LEU A 328 -4.39 -13.24 -13.49
N GLU A 329 -4.45 -14.31 -12.70
CA GLU A 329 -5.68 -14.94 -12.26
C GLU A 329 -5.81 -14.80 -10.73
N LEU A 330 -6.91 -14.20 -10.29
CA LEU A 330 -7.18 -14.07 -8.85
C LEU A 330 -7.45 -15.45 -8.26
N PRO A 331 -6.81 -15.82 -7.14
CA PRO A 331 -7.14 -17.08 -6.48
C PRO A 331 -8.59 -17.06 -6.00
N PRO A 332 -9.22 -18.23 -5.76
CA PRO A 332 -10.55 -18.28 -5.19
C PRO A 332 -10.66 -17.51 -3.87
N GLY A 333 -11.78 -16.82 -3.69
CA GLY A 333 -12.12 -16.14 -2.45
C GLY A 333 -12.68 -14.73 -2.63
N GLN A 334 -12.45 -13.85 -1.65
CA GLN A 334 -13.22 -12.63 -1.43
C GLN A 334 -12.42 -11.37 -1.74
N TYR A 335 -13.04 -10.47 -2.48
CA TYR A 335 -12.37 -9.28 -3.02
C TYR A 335 -13.28 -8.07 -3.00
N VAL A 336 -12.65 -6.89 -3.09
CA VAL A 336 -13.34 -5.65 -3.41
C VAL A 336 -12.63 -4.93 -4.53
N LEU A 337 -13.39 -4.42 -5.50
CA LEU A 337 -12.92 -3.47 -6.49
C LEU A 337 -12.96 -2.06 -5.88
N SER A 338 -11.80 -1.42 -5.74
CA SER A 338 -11.66 -0.07 -5.21
C SER A 338 -11.73 0.96 -6.32
N LEU A 339 -12.78 1.79 -6.31
CA LEU A 339 -13.02 2.87 -7.27
C LEU A 339 -13.17 4.20 -6.53
N GLY A 340 -12.09 4.97 -6.47
CA GLY A 340 -12.05 6.22 -5.73
C GLY A 340 -12.39 6.02 -4.26
N THR A 341 -13.48 6.61 -3.79
CA THR A 341 -13.94 6.55 -2.39
C THR A 341 -14.86 5.36 -2.09
N GLN A 342 -15.13 4.51 -3.07
CA GLN A 342 -16.11 3.43 -2.93
C GLN A 342 -15.47 2.07 -3.24
N ALA A 343 -15.88 1.05 -2.49
CA ALA A 343 -15.45 -0.32 -2.70
C ALA A 343 -16.66 -1.20 -3.06
N TYR A 344 -16.46 -2.08 -4.04
CA TYR A 344 -17.49 -2.94 -4.61
C TYR A 344 -17.12 -4.39 -4.41
N TYR A 345 -17.96 -5.15 -3.70
CA TYR A 345 -17.65 -6.53 -3.33
C TYR A 345 -17.91 -7.49 -4.49
N PHE A 346 -17.08 -8.53 -4.57
CA PHE A 346 -17.34 -9.71 -5.37
C PHE A 346 -16.59 -10.93 -4.78
N GLN A 347 -17.04 -12.12 -5.14
CA GLN A 347 -16.40 -13.37 -4.75
C GLN A 347 -15.99 -14.15 -6.00
N VAL A 348 -14.78 -14.71 -5.98
CA VAL A 348 -14.33 -15.71 -6.95
C VAL A 348 -14.60 -17.08 -6.35
N ASP A 349 -15.35 -17.89 -7.06
CA ASP A 349 -15.76 -19.22 -6.59
C ASP A 349 -14.57 -20.19 -6.51
N GLY A 350 -14.67 -21.13 -5.57
CA GLY A 350 -13.65 -22.14 -5.29
C GLY A 350 -13.21 -22.17 -3.83
N GLU A 351 -12.29 -23.08 -3.51
CA GLU A 351 -11.77 -23.23 -2.15
C GLU A 351 -10.77 -22.12 -1.81
N ILE A 352 -11.04 -21.37 -0.72
CA ILE A 352 -10.16 -20.30 -0.25
C ILE A 352 -8.90 -20.92 0.38
N THR A 353 -7.81 -20.90 -0.38
CA THR A 353 -6.49 -21.42 0.02
C THR A 353 -5.47 -20.33 0.34
N ASP A 354 -5.80 -19.07 0.07
CA ASP A 354 -4.91 -17.94 0.28
C ASP A 354 -4.92 -17.50 1.77
N PRO A 355 -3.78 -17.60 2.50
CA PRO A 355 -3.72 -17.17 3.89
C PRO A 355 -3.97 -15.67 4.08
N ARG A 356 -3.83 -14.84 3.04
CA ARG A 356 -4.12 -13.40 3.10
C ARG A 356 -5.61 -13.10 3.30
N GLN A 357 -6.47 -14.07 3.00
CA GLN A 357 -7.92 -13.98 3.16
C GLN A 357 -8.41 -14.49 4.53
N CYS A 358 -7.50 -14.85 5.43
CA CYS A 358 -7.84 -15.35 6.75
C CYS A 358 -7.06 -14.62 7.83
N LEU A 359 -7.78 -14.15 8.85
CA LEU A 359 -7.19 -13.47 10.01
C LEU A 359 -7.57 -14.12 11.33
N GLU A 360 -6.61 -14.08 12.25
CA GLU A 360 -6.79 -14.29 13.67
C GLU A 360 -6.68 -12.93 14.36
N ARG A 361 -7.69 -12.59 15.16
CA ARG A 361 -7.77 -11.36 15.93
C ARG A 361 -7.33 -11.61 17.36
N VAL A 362 -6.52 -10.72 17.92
CA VAL A 362 -6.19 -10.68 19.34
C VAL A 362 -6.66 -9.34 19.91
N VAL A 363 -7.58 -9.36 20.86
CA VAL A 363 -8.06 -8.17 21.57
C VAL A 363 -7.39 -8.13 22.94
N ALA A 364 -6.51 -7.16 23.15
CA ALA A 364 -5.81 -6.92 24.40
C ALA A 364 -6.16 -5.53 24.95
N GLY A 365 -5.83 -5.27 26.21
CA GLY A 365 -6.13 -3.98 26.86
C GLY A 365 -5.49 -2.76 26.17
N ASN A 366 -4.42 -2.98 25.40
CA ASN A 366 -3.73 -1.93 24.63
C ASN A 366 -4.17 -1.84 23.16
N GLY A 367 -5.13 -2.65 22.72
CA GLY A 367 -5.69 -2.58 21.36
C GLY A 367 -5.95 -3.94 20.71
N THR A 368 -6.29 -3.88 19.43
CA THR A 368 -6.62 -5.05 18.61
C THR A 368 -5.53 -5.33 17.60
N PHE A 369 -5.03 -6.55 17.59
CA PHE A 369 -3.98 -7.02 16.69
C PHE A 369 -4.53 -8.10 15.77
N TYR A 370 -3.97 -8.19 14.57
CA TYR A 370 -4.39 -9.15 13.55
C TYR A 370 -3.18 -9.89 13.01
N ALA A 371 -3.28 -11.21 12.95
CA ALA A 371 -2.28 -12.09 12.34
C ALA A 371 -2.93 -12.89 11.20
N PRO A 372 -2.18 -13.19 10.11
CA PRO A 372 -2.65 -14.12 9.10
C PRO A 372 -2.78 -15.53 9.69
N CYS A 373 -3.76 -16.30 9.21
CA CYS A 373 -3.92 -17.68 9.65
C CYS A 373 -2.74 -18.56 9.20
N LYS A 374 -2.26 -19.44 10.08
CA LYS A 374 -1.17 -20.40 9.76
C LYS A 374 -1.51 -21.38 8.64
N LYS A 375 -2.79 -21.68 8.48
CA LYS A 375 -3.34 -22.45 7.36
C LYS A 375 -4.64 -21.79 6.93
N ALA A 376 -4.76 -21.48 5.64
CA ALA A 376 -6.06 -21.36 5.00
C ALA A 376 -6.62 -22.77 4.89
N ARG A 377 -7.13 -23.33 6.00
CA ARG A 377 -7.98 -24.50 5.88
C ARG A 377 -9.26 -24.04 5.20
N THR A 378 -9.76 -24.83 4.26
CA THR A 378 -11.12 -24.81 3.70
C THR A 378 -12.09 -24.10 4.65
N TYR A 379 -12.51 -22.88 4.29
CA TYR A 379 -13.46 -22.07 5.05
C TYR A 379 -14.76 -21.93 4.30
#